data_AF-A0A3E2NRE7-F1
#
_entry.id   AF-A0A3E2NRE7-F1
#
_cell.length_a   1.000
_cell.length_b   1.000
_cell.length_c   1.000
_cell.angle_alpha   90.00
_cell.angle_beta   90.00
_cell.angle_gamma   90.00
#
_symmetry.space_group_name_H-M   'P 1'
#
loop_
_entity.id
_entity.type
_entity.pdbx_description
1 polymer ?
#
loop_
_entity_poly.entity_id
_entity_poly.type
_entity_poly.pdbx_seq_one_letter_code
_entity_poly.pdbx_strand_id
1 'polypeptide(L)'
;MPHITLAFVKKDISELEYKSDVIADFVNKNIDSGYILDGIQRLNTLKRASGNPKLNYNSPLLLNIIISPNKDMLLYRMITLNNGQKPMTARHQIEILTQELFNFEDYSMDVQTEKERSEKIKRGAFNLGDISKGYLAFLTGNVHNENNKIIDEKMDQILVGRILDSNLEDVNVEFTEVLDLIDRLSKDESIKQWLMVNNNLIGFCVGVKSYYQQLKNVELNVFKQQIEKFESAFKGVNPSKVNLGKIRRDLSFYFITHFNDIIEENVDGLIERFAEVTL
;
A
#
# COMPACT_ATOMS: atom_id res chain seq x y z
N MET A 1 -18.82 28.10 1.82
CA MET A 1 -17.71 27.20 2.22
C MET A 1 -17.16 26.54 0.97
N PRO A 2 -15.85 26.47 0.75
CA PRO A 2 -15.29 25.77 -0.41
C PRO A 2 -15.57 24.27 -0.36
N HIS A 3 -15.70 23.62 -1.52
CA HIS A 3 -16.25 22.28 -1.70
C HIS A 3 -15.49 21.17 -0.98
N ILE A 4 -16.17 20.16 -0.43
CA ILE A 4 -15.50 18.92 0.02
C ILE A 4 -15.38 17.99 -1.19
N THR A 5 -14.20 17.42 -1.42
CA THR A 5 -14.03 16.46 -2.51
C THR A 5 -14.26 15.05 -1.98
N LEU A 6 -15.29 14.38 -2.51
CA LEU A 6 -15.66 13.02 -2.20
C LEU A 6 -15.30 12.12 -3.38
N ALA A 7 -14.65 10.99 -3.10
CA ALA A 7 -14.19 10.05 -4.09
C ALA A 7 -14.85 8.68 -3.93
N PHE A 8 -15.11 8.01 -5.05
CA PHE A 8 -15.68 6.67 -5.12
C PHE A 8 -14.87 5.81 -6.06
N VAL A 9 -14.83 4.50 -5.79
CA VAL A 9 -14.20 3.51 -6.66
C VAL A 9 -15.28 2.68 -7.36
N LYS A 10 -15.27 2.64 -8.69
CA LYS A 10 -16.10 1.74 -9.51
C LYS A 10 -15.30 1.27 -10.72
N LYS A 11 -14.98 -0.03 -10.76
CA LYS A 11 -14.12 -0.64 -11.80
C LYS A 11 -14.61 -0.31 -13.22
N ASP A 12 -15.89 -0.56 -13.49
CA ASP A 12 -16.50 -0.31 -14.80
C ASP A 12 -17.21 1.04 -14.87
N ILE A 13 -16.43 2.13 -14.97
CA ILE A 13 -16.96 3.50 -15.12
C ILE A 13 -17.74 3.65 -16.44
N SER A 14 -17.42 2.88 -17.47
CA SER A 14 -18.12 2.93 -18.76
C SER A 14 -19.61 2.60 -18.65
N GLU A 15 -20.03 1.88 -17.62
CA GLU A 15 -21.44 1.58 -17.32
C GLU A 15 -22.18 2.76 -16.68
N LEU A 16 -21.45 3.74 -16.13
CA LEU A 16 -22.03 4.96 -15.58
C LEU A 16 -22.34 5.91 -16.72
N GLU A 17 -23.63 6.05 -17.01
CA GLU A 17 -24.08 7.08 -17.93
C GLU A 17 -23.76 8.46 -17.34
N TYR A 18 -23.11 9.32 -18.13
CA TYR A 18 -22.73 10.69 -17.74
C TYR A 18 -23.95 11.63 -17.70
N LYS A 19 -24.93 11.29 -16.87
CA LYS A 19 -26.13 12.09 -16.57
C LYS A 19 -26.14 12.44 -15.09
N SER A 20 -26.48 13.70 -14.80
CA SER A 20 -26.50 14.24 -13.43
C SER A 20 -27.31 13.38 -12.46
N ASP A 21 -28.51 12.94 -12.86
CA ASP A 21 -29.40 12.17 -12.00
C ASP A 21 -28.86 10.76 -11.71
N VAL A 22 -28.23 10.12 -12.70
CA VAL A 22 -27.60 8.79 -12.56
C VAL A 22 -26.40 8.85 -11.61
N ILE A 23 -25.57 9.88 -11.75
CA ILE A 23 -24.41 10.10 -10.86
C ILE A 23 -24.89 10.42 -9.44
N ALA A 24 -25.92 11.27 -9.29
CA ALA A 24 -26.48 11.60 -7.98
C ALA A 24 -27.06 10.35 -7.29
N ASP A 25 -27.79 9.51 -8.02
CA ASP A 25 -28.31 8.25 -7.50
C ASP A 25 -27.19 7.30 -7.07
N PHE A 26 -26.14 7.18 -7.88
CA PHE A 26 -24.96 6.39 -7.52
C PHE A 26 -24.32 6.91 -6.22
N VAL A 27 -24.06 8.21 -6.12
CA VAL A 27 -23.45 8.84 -4.94
C VAL A 27 -24.31 8.62 -3.70
N ASN A 28 -25.61 8.86 -3.78
CA ASN A 28 -26.52 8.71 -2.64
C ASN A 28 -26.62 7.25 -2.17
N LYS A 29 -26.62 6.29 -3.10
CA LYS A 29 -26.67 4.86 -2.76
C LYS A 29 -25.36 4.35 -2.15
N ASN A 30 -24.24 4.97 -2.49
CA ASN A 30 -22.90 4.48 -2.13
C ASN A 30 -22.19 5.41 -1.13
N ILE A 31 -22.89 6.36 -0.52
CA ILE A 31 -22.28 7.44 0.27
C ILE A 31 -21.36 6.91 1.38
N ASP A 32 -21.71 5.77 1.99
CA ASP A 32 -20.93 5.12 3.06
C ASP A 32 -19.58 4.55 2.58
N SER A 33 -19.44 4.30 1.28
CA SER A 33 -18.21 3.85 0.63
C SER A 33 -17.35 4.99 0.07
N GLY A 34 -17.79 6.24 0.26
CA GLY A 34 -17.11 7.42 -0.23
C GLY A 34 -15.90 7.80 0.64
N TYR A 35 -14.79 8.16 -0.01
CA TYR A 35 -13.55 8.60 0.65
C TYR A 35 -13.41 10.12 0.55
N ILE A 36 -12.97 10.77 1.62
CA ILE A 36 -12.67 12.21 1.59
C ILE A 36 -11.31 12.43 0.94
N LEU A 37 -11.32 12.86 -0.32
CA LEU A 37 -10.11 13.13 -1.10
C LEU A 37 -9.47 14.47 -0.74
N ASP A 38 -10.30 15.46 -0.41
CA ASP A 38 -9.89 16.78 0.07
C ASP A 38 -11.00 17.37 0.93
N GLY A 39 -10.60 18.10 1.98
CA GLY A 39 -11.51 18.80 2.88
C GLY A 39 -11.63 18.19 4.27
N ILE A 40 -10.70 17.35 4.71
CA ILE A 40 -10.77 16.71 6.03
C ILE A 40 -10.79 17.74 7.19
N GLN A 41 -9.99 18.82 7.11
CA GLN A 41 -10.00 19.89 8.11
C GLN A 41 -11.33 20.66 8.13
N ARG A 42 -11.93 20.82 6.94
CA ARG A 42 -13.24 21.45 6.74
C ARG A 42 -14.35 20.59 7.36
N LEU A 43 -14.31 19.28 7.10
CA LEU A 43 -15.23 18.32 7.70
C LEU A 43 -15.10 18.28 9.25
N ASN A 44 -13.87 18.24 9.76
CA ASN A 44 -13.61 18.30 11.21
C ASN A 44 -14.10 19.61 11.84
N THR A 45 -14.03 20.72 11.12
CA THR A 45 -14.57 22.01 11.58
C THR A 45 -16.09 21.99 11.60
N LEU A 46 -16.75 21.43 10.58
CA LEU A 46 -18.20 21.21 10.60
C LEU A 46 -18.63 20.30 11.76
N LYS A 47 -17.89 19.20 12.00
CA LYS A 47 -18.14 18.28 13.12
C LYS A 47 -18.00 18.96 14.48
N ARG A 48 -17.05 19.87 14.65
CA ARG A 48 -16.95 20.68 15.87
C ARG A 48 -18.08 21.71 15.98
N ALA A 49 -18.49 22.29 14.85
CA ALA A 49 -19.55 23.27 14.79
C ALA A 49 -20.96 22.68 14.92
N SER A 50 -21.16 21.38 14.71
CA SER A 50 -22.48 20.73 14.81
C SER A 50 -23.05 20.77 16.23
N GLY A 51 -22.21 20.90 17.25
CA GLY A 51 -22.68 21.16 18.62
C GLY A 51 -23.25 22.57 18.84
N ASN A 52 -23.10 23.49 17.87
CA ASN A 52 -23.51 24.87 18.00
C ASN A 52 -24.96 25.07 17.50
N PRO A 53 -25.90 25.51 18.35
CA PRO A 53 -27.29 25.73 17.95
C PRO A 53 -27.48 26.85 16.91
N LYS A 54 -26.45 27.66 16.65
CA LYS A 54 -26.47 28.69 15.60
C LYS A 54 -26.08 28.15 14.22
N LEU A 55 -25.67 26.89 14.11
CA LEU A 55 -25.33 26.30 12.82
C LEU A 55 -26.59 26.11 11.97
N ASN A 56 -26.62 26.71 10.78
CA ASN A 56 -27.72 26.52 9.85
C ASN A 56 -27.55 25.22 9.05
N TYR A 57 -28.28 24.18 9.44
CA TYR A 57 -28.31 22.87 8.79
C TYR A 57 -28.95 22.86 7.40
N ASN A 58 -29.70 23.92 7.04
CA ASN A 58 -30.31 24.04 5.71
C ASN A 58 -29.37 24.67 4.68
N SER A 59 -28.16 25.07 5.08
CA SER A 59 -27.16 25.57 4.15
C SER A 59 -26.62 24.41 3.29
N PRO A 60 -26.68 24.47 1.96
CA PRO A 60 -26.15 23.41 1.12
C PRO A 60 -24.63 23.32 1.28
N LEU A 61 -24.15 22.08 1.41
CA LEU A 61 -22.73 21.77 1.35
C LEU A 61 -22.36 21.50 -0.11
N LEU A 62 -21.37 22.22 -0.63
CA LEU A 62 -20.85 21.97 -1.96
C LEU A 62 -19.94 20.75 -1.93
N LEU A 63 -20.23 19.77 -2.79
CA LEU A 63 -19.42 18.59 -2.98
C LEU A 63 -18.80 18.60 -4.37
N ASN A 64 -17.55 18.18 -4.47
CA ASN A 64 -16.89 17.82 -5.71
C ASN A 64 -16.79 16.30 -5.75
N ILE A 65 -17.42 15.65 -6.72
CA ILE A 65 -17.51 14.19 -6.78
C ILE A 65 -16.48 13.67 -7.79
N ILE A 66 -15.68 12.70 -7.38
CA ILE A 66 -14.74 11.99 -8.23
C ILE A 66 -15.08 10.50 -8.20
N ILE A 67 -15.28 9.89 -9.36
CA ILE A 67 -15.48 8.45 -9.49
C ILE A 67 -14.30 7.91 -10.30
N SER A 68 -13.64 6.88 -9.79
CA SER A 68 -12.38 6.37 -10.32
C SER A 68 -12.38 4.85 -10.41
N PRO A 69 -11.70 4.23 -11.40
CA PRO A 69 -11.78 2.79 -11.60
C PRO A 69 -11.00 2.02 -10.54
N ASN A 70 -10.00 2.64 -9.93
CA ASN A 70 -9.18 2.05 -8.89
C ASN A 70 -8.70 3.12 -7.87
N LYS A 71 -8.22 2.66 -6.72
CA LYS A 71 -7.71 3.52 -5.64
C LYS A 71 -6.41 4.24 -6.02
N ASP A 72 -5.60 3.66 -6.90
CA ASP A 72 -4.34 4.25 -7.35
C ASP A 72 -4.53 5.54 -8.17
N MET A 73 -5.61 5.65 -8.93
CA MET A 73 -5.95 6.90 -9.64
C MET A 73 -6.43 8.01 -8.69
N LEU A 74 -7.16 7.64 -7.62
CA LEU A 74 -7.53 8.60 -6.57
C LEU A 74 -6.30 9.11 -5.81
N LEU A 75 -5.31 8.23 -5.59
CA LEU A 75 -4.02 8.57 -5.00
C LEU A 75 -3.31 9.72 -5.74
N TYR A 76 -3.19 9.61 -7.07
CA TYR A 76 -2.60 10.67 -7.91
C TYR A 76 -3.33 12.00 -7.73
N ARG A 77 -4.65 11.96 -7.62
CA ARG A 77 -5.45 13.17 -7.41
C ARG A 77 -5.25 13.76 -6.01
N MET A 78 -5.18 12.94 -4.95
CA MET A 78 -4.89 13.43 -3.59
C MET A 78 -3.51 14.14 -3.53
N ILE A 79 -2.52 13.61 -4.24
CA ILE A 79 -1.16 14.17 -4.28
C ILE A 79 -1.14 15.50 -5.04
N THR A 80 -1.71 15.53 -6.25
CA THR A 80 -1.74 16.75 -7.09
C THR A 80 -2.62 17.87 -6.52
N LEU A 81 -3.63 17.56 -5.70
CA LEU A 81 -4.52 18.54 -5.05
C LEU A 81 -3.83 19.37 -3.95
N ASN A 82 -2.70 18.94 -3.41
CA ASN A 82 -1.98 19.63 -2.33
C ASN A 82 -0.93 20.64 -2.81
N ASN A 83 -0.81 20.85 -4.13
CA ASN A 83 0.11 21.82 -4.73
C ASN A 83 -0.27 23.26 -4.35
N GLY A 84 0.35 23.80 -3.30
CA GLY A 84 0.14 25.16 -2.80
C GLY A 84 0.13 25.31 -1.27
N GLN A 85 0.13 24.20 -0.51
CA GLN A 85 0.25 24.20 0.96
C GLN A 85 1.69 23.86 1.39
N LYS A 86 2.03 24.03 2.68
CA LYS A 86 3.36 23.68 3.22
C LYS A 86 3.69 22.25 2.78
N PRO A 87 4.80 22.02 2.05
CA PRO A 87 5.00 20.75 1.35
C PRO A 87 5.06 19.60 2.37
N MET A 88 4.11 18.69 2.23
CA MET A 88 4.10 17.43 2.96
C MET A 88 5.09 16.48 2.30
N THR A 89 5.94 15.79 3.06
CA THR A 89 6.88 14.82 2.47
C THR A 89 6.11 13.69 1.80
N ALA A 90 6.61 13.12 0.70
CA ALA A 90 5.95 12.01 0.01
C ALA A 90 5.65 10.85 0.97
N ARG A 91 6.53 10.60 1.93
CA ARG A 91 6.30 9.59 2.98
C ARG A 91 5.03 9.88 3.79
N HIS A 92 4.85 11.11 4.26
CA HIS A 92 3.66 11.46 5.03
C HIS A 92 2.39 11.45 4.16
N GLN A 93 2.52 11.81 2.88
CA GLN A 93 1.46 11.61 1.89
C GLN A 93 1.07 10.14 1.81
N ILE A 94 2.01 9.25 1.55
CA ILE A 94 1.71 7.81 1.39
C ILE A 94 1.14 7.20 2.66
N GLU A 95 1.57 7.63 3.85
CA GLU A 95 1.04 7.11 5.10
C GLU A 95 -0.44 7.51 5.31
N ILE A 96 -0.78 8.78 5.09
CA ILE A 96 -2.18 9.24 5.09
C ILE A 96 -2.98 8.48 4.04
N LEU A 97 -2.42 8.33 2.84
CA LEU A 97 -3.09 7.62 1.75
C LEU A 97 -3.33 6.15 2.09
N THR A 98 -2.35 5.49 2.70
CA THR A 98 -2.48 4.09 3.12
C THR A 98 -3.57 3.97 4.18
N GLN A 99 -3.65 4.93 5.12
CA GLN A 99 -4.69 4.96 6.15
C GLN A 99 -6.10 5.22 5.58
N GLU A 100 -6.24 6.14 4.63
CA GLU A 100 -7.53 6.53 4.07
C GLU A 100 -8.03 5.54 3.00
N LEU A 101 -7.13 4.92 2.24
CA LEU A 101 -7.47 4.01 1.15
C LEU A 101 -7.73 2.58 1.63
N PHE A 102 -7.12 2.15 2.73
CA PHE A 102 -7.24 0.78 3.22
C PHE A 102 -7.88 0.75 4.60
N ASN A 103 -9.02 0.07 4.70
CA ASN A 103 -9.64 -0.21 5.98
C ASN A 103 -8.98 -1.44 6.60
N PHE A 104 -8.12 -1.22 7.60
CA PHE A 104 -7.41 -2.33 8.24
C PHE A 104 -8.28 -3.15 9.19
N GLU A 105 -9.49 -2.68 9.53
CA GLU A 105 -10.45 -3.43 10.36
C GLU A 105 -11.00 -4.69 9.66
N ASP A 106 -10.89 -4.74 8.32
CA ASP A 106 -11.34 -5.87 7.52
C ASP A 106 -10.36 -7.07 7.57
N TYR A 107 -9.16 -6.89 8.14
CA TYR A 107 -8.11 -7.91 8.20
C TYR A 107 -7.94 -8.47 9.61
N SER A 108 -7.41 -9.70 9.70
CA SER A 108 -7.05 -10.31 10.98
C SER A 108 -5.72 -9.78 11.55
N MET A 109 -4.87 -9.20 10.70
CA MET A 109 -3.63 -8.57 11.11
C MET A 109 -3.87 -7.23 11.79
N ASP A 110 -3.16 -7.01 12.88
CA ASP A 110 -3.17 -5.73 13.57
C ASP A 110 -2.21 -4.74 12.90
N VAL A 111 -2.64 -3.50 12.73
CA VAL A 111 -1.82 -2.40 12.23
C VAL A 111 -1.85 -1.25 13.24
N GLN A 112 -0.70 -0.67 13.55
CA GLN A 112 -0.57 0.52 14.41
C GLN A 112 0.11 1.65 13.66
N THR A 113 -0.43 2.86 13.80
CA THR A 113 0.26 4.11 13.47
C THR A 113 1.46 4.35 14.39
N GLU A 114 2.40 5.21 13.97
CA GLU A 114 3.51 5.63 14.85
C GLU A 114 2.99 6.26 16.16
N LYS A 115 1.89 7.00 16.09
CA LYS A 115 1.24 7.61 17.26
C LYS A 115 0.73 6.57 18.25
N GLU A 116 -0.11 5.63 17.80
CA GLU A 116 -0.65 4.58 18.69
C GLU A 116 0.45 3.73 19.31
N ARG A 117 1.50 3.43 18.53
CA ARG A 117 2.64 2.64 18.99
C ARG A 117 3.46 3.39 20.04
N SER A 118 3.53 4.72 19.96
CA SER A 118 4.18 5.57 20.97
C SER A 118 3.42 5.58 22.30
N GLU A 119 2.10 5.43 22.28
CA GLU A 119 1.26 5.34 23.47
C GLU A 119 1.31 3.93 24.07
N LYS A 120 1.15 2.89 23.24
CA LYS A 120 1.26 1.49 23.65
C LYS A 120 1.61 0.57 22.48
N ILE A 121 2.73 -0.14 22.62
CA ILE A 121 3.14 -1.15 21.63
C ILE A 121 2.25 -2.40 21.77
N LYS A 122 1.53 -2.75 20.68
CA LYS A 122 0.85 -4.04 20.54
C LYS A 122 1.82 -5.03 19.92
N ARG A 123 2.17 -6.10 20.64
CA ARG A 123 3.07 -7.14 20.12
C ARG A 123 2.42 -7.84 18.92
N GLY A 124 3.20 -8.01 17.86
CA GLY A 124 2.72 -8.62 16.62
C GLY A 124 1.84 -7.70 15.77
N ALA A 125 1.75 -6.40 16.05
CA ALA A 125 1.11 -5.46 15.13
C ALA A 125 2.11 -4.94 14.11
N PHE A 126 1.70 -4.87 12.84
CA PHE A 126 2.42 -4.18 11.79
C PHE A 126 2.46 -2.69 12.05
N ASN A 127 3.53 -2.04 11.63
CA ASN A 127 3.62 -0.59 11.64
C ASN A 127 3.02 -0.06 10.32
N LEU A 128 2.06 0.85 10.41
CA LEU A 128 1.46 1.51 9.24
C LEU A 128 2.53 2.16 8.35
N GLY A 129 3.55 2.76 8.96
CA GLY A 129 4.66 3.37 8.21
C GLY A 129 5.47 2.34 7.41
N ASP A 130 5.49 1.06 7.82
CA ASP A 130 6.17 0.00 7.09
C ASP A 130 5.29 -0.55 5.95
N ILE A 131 3.98 -0.71 6.19
CA ILE A 131 3.01 -1.02 5.12
C ILE A 131 3.01 0.07 4.05
N SER A 132 3.06 1.34 4.47
CA SER A 132 3.11 2.50 3.57
C SER A 132 4.34 2.49 2.67
N LYS A 133 5.51 2.09 3.18
CA LYS A 133 6.71 1.91 2.35
C LYS A 133 6.59 0.71 1.41
N GLY A 134 5.97 -0.37 1.87
CA GLY A 134 5.65 -1.53 1.03
C GLY A 134 4.71 -1.15 -0.11
N TYR A 135 3.69 -0.34 0.17
CA TYR A 135 2.79 0.22 -0.83
C TYR A 135 3.54 1.11 -1.80
N LEU A 136 4.40 2.01 -1.34
CA LEU A 136 5.24 2.82 -2.23
C LEU A 136 6.13 1.96 -3.14
N ALA A 137 6.79 0.95 -2.58
CA ALA A 137 7.63 0.03 -3.35
C ALA A 137 6.82 -0.70 -4.42
N PHE A 138 5.67 -1.22 -4.05
CA PHE A 138 4.70 -1.76 -4.99
C PHE A 138 4.33 -0.73 -6.06
N LEU A 139 4.01 0.50 -5.67
CA LEU A 139 3.67 1.63 -6.55
C LEU A 139 4.72 1.85 -7.62
N THR A 140 5.97 1.98 -7.19
CA THR A 140 7.12 2.31 -8.04
C THR A 140 7.69 1.10 -8.79
N GLY A 141 7.32 -0.12 -8.40
CA GLY A 141 7.97 -1.34 -8.88
C GLY A 141 9.45 -1.42 -8.50
N ASN A 142 9.88 -0.69 -7.46
CA ASN A 142 11.29 -0.55 -7.09
C ASN A 142 11.49 -0.74 -5.59
N VAL A 143 12.43 -1.62 -5.23
CA VAL A 143 12.81 -1.94 -3.85
C VAL A 143 13.75 -0.91 -3.21
N HIS A 144 14.26 0.04 -3.98
CA HIS A 144 15.25 1.05 -3.58
C HIS A 144 14.66 2.45 -3.46
N ASN A 145 13.55 2.55 -2.73
CA ASN A 145 12.86 3.81 -2.49
C ASN A 145 13.35 4.56 -1.23
N GLU A 146 14.64 4.49 -0.91
CA GLU A 146 15.18 5.14 0.30
C GLU A 146 15.54 6.61 0.08
N ASN A 147 15.77 7.01 -1.17
CA ASN A 147 16.15 8.38 -1.48
C ASN A 147 14.89 9.26 -1.58
N ASN A 148 14.37 9.65 -0.41
CA ASN A 148 13.14 10.43 -0.26
C ASN A 148 13.10 11.64 -1.20
N LYS A 149 14.24 12.31 -1.44
CA LYS A 149 14.31 13.48 -2.33
C LYS A 149 13.99 13.15 -3.79
N ILE A 150 14.48 12.02 -4.30
CA ILE A 150 14.20 11.59 -5.68
C ILE A 150 12.74 11.17 -5.82
N ILE A 151 12.18 10.56 -4.77
CA ILE A 151 10.79 10.13 -4.73
C ILE A 151 9.87 11.34 -4.67
N ASP A 152 10.16 12.32 -3.83
CA ASP A 152 9.43 13.60 -3.76
C ASP A 152 9.42 14.29 -5.14
N GLU A 153 10.54 14.29 -5.86
CA GLU A 153 10.68 14.93 -7.18
C GLU A 153 10.04 14.13 -8.33
N LYS A 154 9.93 12.79 -8.21
CA LYS A 154 9.43 11.90 -9.28
C LYS A 154 8.10 11.24 -8.97
N MET A 155 7.47 11.52 -7.83
CA MET A 155 6.22 10.88 -7.42
C MET A 155 5.14 10.99 -8.50
N ASP A 156 4.96 12.20 -9.02
CA ASP A 156 3.99 12.48 -10.08
C ASP A 156 4.29 11.65 -11.33
N GLN A 157 5.56 11.51 -11.71
CA GLN A 157 5.97 10.72 -12.88
C GLN A 157 5.74 9.22 -12.66
N ILE A 158 6.03 8.73 -11.45
CA ILE A 158 5.88 7.32 -11.09
C ILE A 158 4.39 6.92 -11.07
N LEU A 159 3.56 7.77 -10.50
CA LEU A 159 2.11 7.56 -10.46
C LEU A 159 1.49 7.66 -11.84
N VAL A 160 1.90 8.64 -12.66
CA VAL A 160 1.46 8.74 -14.05
C VAL A 160 1.90 7.53 -14.85
N GLY A 161 3.16 7.08 -14.70
CA GLY A 161 3.67 5.87 -15.34
C GLY A 161 2.82 4.65 -15.00
N ARG A 162 2.55 4.42 -13.70
CA ARG A 162 1.68 3.33 -13.26
C ARG A 162 0.25 3.46 -13.79
N ILE A 163 -0.33 4.66 -13.80
CA ILE A 163 -1.69 4.87 -14.34
C ILE A 163 -1.74 4.50 -15.81
N LEU A 164 -0.70 4.85 -16.58
CA LEU A 164 -0.59 4.48 -17.98
C LEU A 164 -0.41 2.97 -18.15
N ASP A 165 0.43 2.34 -17.31
CA ASP A 165 0.67 0.89 -17.32
C ASP A 165 -0.58 0.09 -16.90
N SER A 166 -1.37 0.60 -15.94
CA SER A 166 -2.59 -0.04 -15.45
C SER A 166 -3.72 -0.12 -16.49
N ASN A 167 -3.60 0.63 -17.59
CA ASN A 167 -4.53 0.60 -18.72
C ASN A 167 -4.07 -0.36 -19.84
N LEU A 168 -2.88 -0.98 -19.71
CA LEU A 168 -2.39 -1.99 -20.65
C LEU A 168 -2.69 -3.37 -20.04
N GLU A 169 -3.47 -4.18 -20.75
CA GLU A 169 -3.90 -5.51 -20.34
C GLU A 169 -2.71 -6.43 -20.07
N ASP A 170 -2.47 -6.79 -18.81
CA ASP A 170 -2.17 -8.16 -18.34
C ASP A 170 -1.95 -8.16 -16.80
N VAL A 171 -2.87 -8.79 -16.07
CA VAL A 171 -2.82 -9.07 -14.61
C VAL A 171 -2.41 -7.87 -13.73
N ASN A 172 -3.32 -6.91 -13.59
CA ASN A 172 -3.10 -5.77 -12.70
C ASN A 172 -3.49 -6.14 -11.26
N VAL A 173 -2.55 -6.75 -10.52
CA VAL A 173 -2.71 -7.01 -9.08
C VAL A 173 -2.93 -5.68 -8.37
N GLU A 174 -4.00 -5.55 -7.59
CA GLU A 174 -4.25 -4.40 -6.72
C GLU A 174 -3.52 -4.55 -5.38
N PHE A 175 -3.19 -3.45 -4.70
CA PHE A 175 -2.51 -3.55 -3.41
C PHE A 175 -3.40 -4.17 -2.32
N THR A 176 -4.72 -4.09 -2.44
CA THR A 176 -5.67 -4.82 -1.57
C THR A 176 -5.42 -6.32 -1.63
N GLU A 177 -5.18 -6.89 -2.83
CA GLU A 177 -4.87 -8.31 -2.99
C GLU A 177 -3.52 -8.68 -2.34
N VAL A 178 -2.56 -7.75 -2.32
CA VAL A 178 -1.30 -7.92 -1.59
C VAL A 178 -1.55 -7.93 -0.09
N LEU A 179 -2.42 -7.04 0.43
CA LEU A 179 -2.80 -7.02 1.85
C LEU A 179 -3.56 -8.28 2.26
N ASP A 180 -4.47 -8.79 1.42
CA ASP A 180 -5.17 -10.06 1.63
C ASP A 180 -4.18 -11.22 1.74
N LEU A 181 -3.17 -11.23 0.87
CA LEU A 181 -2.10 -12.22 0.90
C LEU A 181 -1.25 -12.11 2.17
N ILE A 182 -0.87 -10.89 2.58
CA ILE A 182 -0.14 -10.64 3.82
C ILE A 182 -0.95 -11.11 5.03
N ASP A 183 -2.24 -10.79 5.09
CA ASP A 183 -3.13 -11.19 6.18
C ASP A 183 -3.25 -12.72 6.27
N ARG A 184 -3.51 -13.38 5.12
CA ARG A 184 -3.57 -14.85 5.04
C ARG A 184 -2.28 -15.50 5.51
N LEU A 185 -1.13 -15.03 5.01
CA LEU A 185 0.18 -15.56 5.35
C LEU A 185 0.55 -15.30 6.82
N SER A 186 0.11 -14.17 7.38
CA SER A 186 0.36 -13.78 8.77
C SER A 186 -0.38 -14.62 9.81
N LYS A 187 -1.19 -15.60 9.39
CA LYS A 187 -1.78 -16.61 10.28
C LYS A 187 -0.74 -17.55 10.89
N ASP A 188 0.42 -17.73 10.26
CA ASP A 188 1.58 -18.35 10.88
C ASP A 188 2.52 -17.27 11.46
N GLU A 189 2.88 -17.42 12.73
CA GLU A 189 3.67 -16.43 13.45
C GLU A 189 5.09 -16.25 12.87
N SER A 190 5.72 -17.30 12.34
CA SER A 190 7.06 -17.20 11.74
C SER A 190 7.01 -16.40 10.44
N ILE A 191 5.99 -16.64 9.60
CA ILE A 191 5.78 -15.86 8.38
C ILE A 191 5.47 -14.41 8.72
N LYS A 192 4.60 -14.18 9.71
CA LYS A 192 4.27 -12.85 10.19
C LYS A 192 5.50 -12.07 10.66
N GLN A 193 6.35 -12.67 11.50
CA GLN A 193 7.59 -12.03 11.95
C GLN A 193 8.52 -11.69 10.78
N TRP A 194 8.61 -12.56 9.77
CA TRP A 194 9.39 -12.28 8.56
C TRP A 194 8.83 -11.09 7.77
N LEU A 195 7.51 -11.02 7.59
CA LEU A 195 6.82 -9.91 6.91
C LEU A 195 6.87 -8.60 7.72
N MET A 196 6.98 -8.66 9.05
CA MET A 196 7.15 -7.47 9.89
C MET A 196 8.55 -6.84 9.77
N VAL A 197 9.53 -7.54 9.18
CA VAL A 197 10.82 -6.93 8.85
C VAL A 197 10.64 -6.03 7.63
N ASN A 198 10.80 -4.71 7.82
CA ASN A 198 10.56 -3.70 6.79
C ASN A 198 11.21 -4.03 5.42
N ASN A 199 12.46 -4.50 5.42
CA ASN A 199 13.17 -4.85 4.19
C ASN A 199 12.55 -6.06 3.47
N ASN A 200 12.09 -7.05 4.23
CA ASN A 200 11.40 -8.20 3.65
C ASN A 200 10.05 -7.76 3.07
N LEU A 201 9.30 -6.95 3.80
CA LEU A 201 8.00 -6.42 3.36
C LEU A 201 8.12 -5.66 2.04
N ILE A 202 9.12 -4.79 1.92
CA ILE A 202 9.37 -4.04 0.69
C ILE A 202 9.66 -4.99 -0.47
N GLY A 203 10.59 -5.93 -0.31
CA GLY A 203 10.92 -6.89 -1.36
C GLY A 203 9.72 -7.77 -1.73
N PHE A 204 8.95 -8.18 -0.73
CA PHE A 204 7.71 -8.94 -0.90
C PHE A 204 6.67 -8.17 -1.71
N CYS A 205 6.34 -6.95 -1.32
CA CYS A 205 5.34 -6.14 -2.01
C CYS A 205 5.69 -5.90 -3.48
N VAL A 206 6.97 -5.68 -3.80
CA VAL A 206 7.40 -5.53 -5.21
C VAL A 206 7.33 -6.86 -5.95
N GLY A 207 7.79 -7.96 -5.33
CA GLY A 207 7.84 -9.27 -5.99
C GLY A 207 6.46 -9.84 -6.28
N VAL A 208 5.51 -9.67 -5.36
CA VAL A 208 4.13 -10.14 -5.51
C VAL A 208 3.46 -9.55 -6.75
N LYS A 209 3.80 -8.31 -7.14
CA LYS A 209 3.20 -7.67 -8.33
C LYS A 209 3.29 -8.56 -9.58
N SER A 210 4.41 -9.27 -9.77
CA SER A 210 4.63 -10.15 -10.91
C SER A 210 4.40 -11.63 -10.62
N TYR A 211 4.25 -12.01 -9.35
CA TYR A 211 4.21 -13.41 -8.90
C TYR A 211 2.98 -13.76 -8.04
N TYR A 212 1.96 -12.89 -8.01
CA TYR A 212 0.77 -13.07 -7.18
C TYR A 212 0.04 -14.39 -7.46
N GLN A 213 -0.12 -14.78 -8.73
CA GLN A 213 -0.86 -15.98 -9.11
C GLN A 213 -0.24 -17.26 -8.55
N GLN A 214 1.09 -17.28 -8.44
CA GLN A 214 1.86 -18.38 -7.88
C GLN A 214 1.75 -18.41 -6.36
N LEU A 215 1.66 -17.25 -5.70
CA LEU A 215 1.68 -17.12 -4.24
C LEU A 215 0.31 -17.21 -3.57
N LYS A 216 -0.76 -16.80 -4.27
CA LYS A 216 -2.11 -16.66 -3.68
C LYS A 216 -2.63 -17.93 -3.01
N ASN A 217 -2.25 -19.09 -3.55
CA ASN A 217 -2.72 -20.41 -3.11
C ASN A 217 -1.64 -21.25 -2.40
N VAL A 218 -0.45 -20.70 -2.14
CA VAL A 218 0.62 -21.45 -1.47
C VAL A 218 0.18 -21.78 -0.04
N GLU A 219 0.33 -23.05 0.35
CA GLU A 219 0.08 -23.49 1.72
C GLU A 219 1.03 -22.83 2.72
N LEU A 220 0.51 -22.48 3.90
CA LEU A 220 1.31 -21.80 4.94
C LEU A 220 2.56 -22.58 5.33
N ASN A 221 2.45 -23.91 5.47
CA ASN A 221 3.59 -24.76 5.82
C ASN A 221 4.67 -24.76 4.74
N VAL A 222 4.28 -24.74 3.46
CA VAL A 222 5.23 -24.67 2.34
C VAL A 222 5.95 -23.32 2.37
N PHE A 223 5.20 -22.22 2.46
CA PHE A 223 5.78 -20.87 2.49
C PHE A 223 6.71 -20.68 3.69
N LYS A 224 6.31 -21.16 4.87
CA LYS A 224 7.13 -21.16 6.08
C LYS A 224 8.47 -21.86 5.90
N GLN A 225 8.47 -23.07 5.34
CA GLN A 225 9.71 -23.80 5.06
C GLN A 225 10.63 -23.00 4.13
N GLN A 226 10.08 -22.34 3.11
CA GLN A 226 10.87 -21.51 2.22
C GLN A 226 11.45 -20.26 2.92
N ILE A 227 10.71 -19.64 3.84
CA ILE A 227 11.23 -18.55 4.68
C ILE A 227 12.38 -19.04 5.58
N GLU A 228 12.26 -20.24 6.17
CA GLU A 228 13.32 -20.80 7.01
C GLU A 228 14.60 -21.06 6.20
N LYS A 229 14.47 -21.52 4.95
CA LYS A 229 15.59 -21.61 4.01
C LYS A 229 16.16 -20.23 3.68
N PHE A 230 15.30 -19.26 3.35
CA PHE A 230 15.71 -17.87 3.08
C PHE A 230 16.54 -17.30 4.23
N GLU A 231 16.06 -17.41 5.47
CA GLU A 231 16.76 -16.89 6.65
C GLU A 231 18.06 -17.63 6.92
N SER A 232 18.12 -18.93 6.63
CA SER A 232 19.35 -19.72 6.73
C SER A 232 20.38 -19.29 5.69
N ALA A 233 19.98 -19.10 4.44
CA ALA A 233 20.85 -18.62 3.38
C ALA A 233 21.32 -17.17 3.62
N PHE A 234 20.42 -16.30 4.08
CA PHE A 234 20.71 -14.90 4.38
C PHE A 234 21.78 -14.73 5.47
N LYS A 235 21.88 -15.66 6.44
CA LYS A 235 22.95 -15.67 7.46
C LYS A 235 24.35 -15.83 6.87
N GLY A 236 24.46 -16.39 5.66
CA GLY A 236 25.74 -16.49 4.92
C GLY A 236 26.25 -15.15 4.39
N VAL A 237 25.41 -14.11 4.33
CA VAL A 237 25.79 -12.78 3.85
C VAL A 237 26.70 -12.09 4.87
N ASN A 238 27.88 -11.63 4.42
CA ASN A 238 28.85 -10.97 5.29
C ASN A 238 28.46 -9.51 5.58
N PRO A 239 28.06 -9.14 6.81
CA PRO A 239 27.56 -7.81 7.14
C PRO A 239 28.61 -6.70 7.03
N SER A 240 29.90 -7.02 7.17
CA SER A 240 30.98 -6.02 7.18
C SER A 240 31.35 -5.50 5.80
N LYS A 241 30.85 -6.13 4.73
CA LYS A 241 31.21 -5.82 3.34
C LYS A 241 30.08 -5.14 2.56
N VAL A 242 28.88 -5.06 3.14
CA VAL A 242 27.66 -4.76 2.39
C VAL A 242 26.65 -3.96 3.21
N ASN A 243 25.73 -3.27 2.53
CA ASN A 243 24.54 -2.72 3.17
C ASN A 243 23.50 -3.84 3.36
N LEU A 244 23.43 -4.41 4.57
CA LEU A 244 22.51 -5.50 4.92
C LEU A 244 21.04 -5.17 4.62
N GLY A 245 20.62 -3.93 4.85
CA GLY A 245 19.25 -3.52 4.61
C GLY A 245 18.90 -3.58 3.13
N LYS A 246 19.81 -3.04 2.29
CA LYS A 246 19.70 -3.12 0.84
C LYS A 246 19.66 -4.56 0.35
N ILE A 247 20.65 -5.38 0.73
CA ILE A 247 20.73 -6.77 0.29
C ILE A 247 19.51 -7.57 0.73
N ARG A 248 19.04 -7.39 1.97
CA ARG A 248 17.84 -8.10 2.44
C ARG A 248 16.62 -7.78 1.59
N ARG A 249 16.44 -6.53 1.16
CA ARG A 249 15.35 -6.15 0.24
C ARG A 249 15.48 -6.84 -1.11
N ASP A 250 16.68 -6.80 -1.69
CA ASP A 250 16.96 -7.37 -3.01
C ASP A 250 16.74 -8.87 -3.02
N LEU A 251 17.26 -9.56 -2.00
CA LEU A 251 17.07 -10.99 -1.83
C LEU A 251 15.62 -11.36 -1.53
N SER A 252 14.88 -10.56 -0.75
CA SER A 252 13.46 -10.81 -0.50
C SER A 252 12.63 -10.66 -1.78
N PHE A 253 12.95 -9.68 -2.61
CA PHE A 253 12.34 -9.53 -3.94
C PHE A 253 12.68 -10.70 -4.86
N TYR A 254 13.96 -11.07 -4.93
CA TYR A 254 14.43 -12.23 -5.70
C TYR A 254 13.71 -13.52 -5.27
N PHE A 255 13.66 -13.77 -3.96
CA PHE A 255 13.00 -14.92 -3.35
C PHE A 255 11.54 -15.06 -3.79
N ILE A 256 10.81 -13.94 -3.83
CA ILE A 256 9.39 -13.93 -4.18
C ILE A 256 9.20 -14.08 -5.70
N THR A 257 10.08 -13.50 -6.51
CA THR A 257 10.02 -13.58 -7.98
C THR A 257 10.58 -14.88 -8.56
N HIS A 258 11.20 -15.73 -7.75
CA HIS A 258 11.71 -17.04 -8.15
C HIS A 258 11.17 -18.14 -7.22
N PHE A 259 10.00 -17.89 -6.62
CA PHE A 259 9.48 -18.73 -5.54
C PHE A 259 9.35 -20.20 -5.95
N ASN A 260 8.90 -20.48 -7.18
CA ASN A 260 8.75 -21.84 -7.68
C ASN A 260 10.09 -22.58 -7.82
N ASP A 261 11.12 -21.89 -8.31
CA ASP A 261 12.46 -22.47 -8.48
C ASP A 261 13.08 -22.77 -7.10
N ILE A 262 12.87 -21.88 -6.14
CA ILE A 262 13.44 -21.98 -4.79
C ILE A 262 12.80 -23.11 -3.96
N ILE A 263 11.55 -23.50 -4.26
CA ILE A 263 10.87 -24.60 -3.54
C ILE A 263 11.70 -25.89 -3.61
N GLU A 264 12.24 -26.20 -4.77
CA GLU A 264 12.99 -27.43 -5.05
C GLU A 264 14.44 -27.35 -4.57
N GLU A 265 14.94 -26.16 -4.28
CA GLU A 265 16.34 -25.94 -3.89
C GLU A 265 16.61 -26.20 -2.42
N ASN A 266 17.84 -26.66 -2.14
CA ASN A 266 18.35 -26.76 -0.78
C ASN A 266 18.97 -25.41 -0.34
N VAL A 267 19.36 -25.33 0.93
CA VAL A 267 19.93 -24.09 1.50
C VAL A 267 21.24 -23.70 0.82
N ASP A 268 22.09 -24.67 0.47
CA ASP A 268 23.39 -24.40 -0.16
C ASP A 268 23.25 -23.80 -1.56
N GLY A 269 22.34 -24.33 -2.39
CA GLY A 269 22.02 -23.76 -3.70
C GLY A 269 21.43 -22.35 -3.59
N LEU A 270 20.58 -22.11 -2.57
CA LEU A 270 20.04 -20.78 -2.33
C LEU A 270 21.14 -19.77 -1.89
N ILE A 271 22.14 -20.21 -1.13
CA ILE A 271 23.31 -19.40 -0.78
C ILE A 271 24.08 -19.00 -2.03
N GLU A 272 24.33 -19.93 -2.96
CA GLU A 272 25.01 -19.65 -4.22
C GLU A 272 24.26 -18.61 -5.04
N ARG A 273 22.95 -18.77 -5.22
CA ARG A 273 22.12 -17.77 -5.91
C ARG A 273 22.12 -16.41 -5.23
N PHE A 274 22.05 -16.38 -3.89
CA PHE A 274 22.10 -15.13 -3.15
C PHE A 274 23.44 -14.43 -3.34
N ALA A 275 24.54 -15.18 -3.43
CA ALA A 275 25.85 -14.61 -3.74
C ALA A 275 25.86 -14.02 -5.17
N GLU A 276 25.31 -14.70 -6.17
CA GLU A 276 25.24 -14.20 -7.55
C GLU A 276 24.43 -12.90 -7.68
N VAL A 277 23.29 -12.80 -6.97
CA VAL A 277 22.43 -11.62 -6.98
C VAL A 277 23.06 -10.41 -6.27
N THR A 278 24.04 -10.65 -5.40
CA THR A 278 24.63 -9.61 -4.53
C THR A 278 26.04 -9.18 -4.90
N LEU A 279 26.65 -9.79 -5.92
CA LEU A 279 27.93 -9.40 -6.54
C LEU A 279 27.75 -8.23 -7.52
#